data_AF-A0A7D9JWB5-F1
#
_entry.id   AF-A0A7D9JWB5-F1
#
_cell.length_a   1.000
_cell.length_b   1.000
_cell.length_c   1.000
_cell.angle_alpha   90.00
_cell.angle_beta   90.00
_cell.angle_gamma   90.00
#
_symmetry.space_group_name_H-M   'P 1'
#
loop_
_entity.id
_entity.type
_entity.pdbx_description
1 polymer ?
#
loop_
_entity_poly.entity_id
_entity_poly.type
_entity_poly.pdbx_seq_one_letter_code
_entity_poly.pdbx_strand_id
1 'polypeptide(L)'
;GYGFMRPQLEDKRRFPDSSFGASASLKGHGASDARISSGNSWCAPVLEDKHYLQVNLRRLYSLYYVITYGDSISPAWVATYNLNYTIDLVNWKTLMLQGNKNAYHYAAWRNLRVLARALRFIPLTYVGQPCMRVDTWGLSPSGPSVNIRTTSRSASSLFFAWDVDHSQTTKQHGVIISYTACVSRSENGPCFQKFITSERKWLVRNLNASTKYYVRVFASTKVGHGNSDSRGVFTDE
;
A
#
# COMPACT_ATOMS: atom_id res chain seq x y z
N GLY A 1 1.50 -7.48 -25.99
CA GLY A 1 2.03 -6.13 -25.72
C GLY A 1 2.19 -5.98 -24.22
N TYR A 2 3.43 -5.83 -23.73
CA TYR A 2 3.70 -5.65 -22.31
C TYR A 2 3.32 -4.23 -21.92
N GLY A 3 2.12 -4.06 -21.34
CA GLY A 3 1.78 -2.81 -20.67
C GLY A 3 2.85 -2.51 -19.64
N PHE A 4 3.52 -1.37 -19.79
CA PHE A 4 4.64 -0.93 -18.97
C PHE A 4 4.35 -1.17 -17.48
N MET A 5 5.06 -2.11 -16.85
CA MET A 5 5.09 -2.25 -15.39
C MET A 5 5.59 -0.92 -14.83
N ARG A 6 4.69 -0.12 -14.25
CA ARG A 6 5.05 1.18 -13.69
C ARG A 6 5.57 1.02 -12.26
N PRO A 7 6.70 1.65 -11.92
CA PRO A 7 7.17 1.75 -10.54
C PRO A 7 6.04 2.33 -9.65
N GLN A 8 5.71 1.64 -8.56
CA GLN A 8 4.54 1.95 -7.73
C GLN A 8 4.85 3.01 -6.66
N LEU A 9 6.06 2.97 -6.10
CA LEU A 9 6.43 3.83 -4.98
C LEU A 9 6.53 5.29 -5.39
N GLU A 10 6.72 5.60 -6.67
CA GLU A 10 6.75 6.94 -7.26
C GLU A 10 5.46 7.77 -7.07
N ASP A 11 4.33 7.13 -6.79
CA ASP A 11 3.10 7.85 -6.48
C ASP A 11 3.17 8.48 -5.08
N LYS A 12 3.62 9.74 -5.00
CA LYS A 12 3.75 10.49 -3.75
C LYS A 12 2.42 10.71 -3.00
N ARG A 13 1.26 10.60 -3.67
CA ARG A 13 -0.03 10.68 -2.97
C ARG A 13 -0.31 9.39 -2.19
N ARG A 14 0.02 8.23 -2.78
CA ARG A 14 -0.12 6.93 -2.13
C ARG A 14 1.02 6.62 -1.15
N PHE A 15 2.24 6.96 -1.53
CA PHE A 15 3.48 6.72 -0.78
C PHE A 15 4.24 8.05 -0.62
N PRO A 16 3.78 8.96 0.25
CA PRO A 16 4.51 10.19 0.55
C PRO A 16 5.83 9.86 1.25
N ASP A 17 6.70 10.85 1.42
CA ASP A 17 8.05 10.62 1.96
C ASP A 17 8.02 10.04 3.39
N SER A 18 6.97 10.32 4.16
CA SER A 18 6.74 9.68 5.48
C SER A 18 6.43 8.18 5.42
N SER A 19 6.20 7.61 4.23
CA SER A 19 6.14 6.15 4.04
C SER A 19 7.53 5.51 4.00
N PHE A 20 8.60 6.29 3.88
CA PHE A 20 9.98 5.82 3.93
C PHE A 20 10.58 6.13 5.30
N GLY A 21 11.20 5.13 5.93
CA GLY A 21 11.95 5.28 7.16
C GLY A 21 13.24 4.47 7.09
N ALA A 22 14.18 4.70 7.99
CA ALA A 22 15.40 3.90 8.09
C ALA A 22 15.82 3.75 9.55
N SER A 23 16.59 2.72 9.87
CA SER A 23 17.23 2.59 11.18
C SER A 23 18.33 3.64 11.36
N ALA A 24 19.07 3.90 10.30
CA ALA A 24 20.11 4.93 10.24
C ALA A 24 20.33 5.37 8.78
N SER A 25 20.94 6.55 8.63
CA SER A 25 21.26 7.16 7.34
C SER A 25 22.57 7.93 7.45
N LEU A 26 23.37 7.92 6.39
CA LEU A 26 24.42 8.92 6.23
C LEU A 26 23.83 10.32 6.08
N LYS A 27 24.60 11.34 6.46
CA LYS A 27 24.21 12.75 6.30
C LYS A 27 23.90 13.04 4.83
N GLY A 28 22.70 13.53 4.55
CA GLY A 28 22.26 13.82 3.19
C GLY A 28 21.78 12.61 2.38
N HIS A 29 21.64 11.44 3.00
CA HIS A 29 21.15 10.20 2.36
C HIS A 29 19.98 9.60 3.18
N GLY A 30 18.94 10.39 3.35
CA GLY A 30 17.76 10.05 4.15
C GLY A 30 16.94 8.92 3.54
N ALA A 31 15.98 8.39 4.30
CA ALA A 31 15.16 7.26 3.85
C ALA A 31 14.34 7.56 2.58
N SER A 32 13.79 8.77 2.46
CA SER A 32 13.02 9.21 1.29
C SER A 32 13.86 9.34 0.02
N ASP A 33 15.19 9.47 0.16
CA ASP A 33 16.11 9.51 -0.97
C ASP A 33 16.19 8.15 -1.68
N ALA A 34 15.71 7.07 -1.05
CA ALA A 34 15.56 5.77 -1.71
C ALA A 34 14.52 5.76 -2.84
N ARG A 35 13.71 6.81 -3.01
CA ARG A 35 12.79 6.94 -4.14
C ARG A 35 13.59 7.07 -5.45
N ILE A 36 13.18 6.39 -6.51
CA ILE A 36 13.98 6.37 -7.75
C ILE A 36 14.07 7.75 -8.43
N SER A 37 13.07 8.61 -8.23
CA SER A 37 13.05 10.00 -8.72
C SER A 37 13.66 11.03 -7.79
N SER A 38 14.20 10.66 -6.62
CA SER A 38 14.75 11.64 -5.66
C SER A 38 15.98 12.39 -6.20
N GLY A 39 16.68 11.81 -7.17
CA GLY A 39 17.99 12.30 -7.64
C GLY A 39 19.16 11.89 -6.72
N ASN A 40 18.88 11.21 -5.62
CA ASN A 40 19.84 10.76 -4.62
C ASN A 40 19.55 9.29 -4.22
N SER A 41 20.20 8.75 -3.19
CA SER A 41 19.90 7.44 -2.64
C SER A 41 19.92 7.42 -1.11
N TRP A 42 19.21 6.47 -0.52
CA TRP A 42 19.42 6.15 0.88
C TRP A 42 20.71 5.35 1.02
N CYS A 43 21.57 5.75 1.95
CA CYS A 43 22.83 5.08 2.25
C CYS A 43 22.92 4.81 3.75
N ALA A 44 23.15 3.55 4.12
CA ALA A 44 23.36 3.15 5.50
C ALA A 44 24.80 3.47 5.95
N PRO A 45 25.04 3.81 7.24
CA PRO A 45 26.37 3.74 7.84
C PRO A 45 26.92 2.30 7.82
N VAL A 46 28.26 2.16 7.85
CA VAL A 46 28.94 0.85 7.86
C VAL A 46 29.26 0.37 9.29
N LEU A 47 29.40 1.30 10.24
CA LEU A 47 29.73 1.00 11.62
C LEU A 47 28.52 0.41 12.35
N GLU A 48 28.77 -0.69 13.07
CA GLU A 48 27.91 -1.61 13.85
C GLU A 48 26.39 -1.66 13.54
N ASP A 49 25.85 -2.88 13.66
CA ASP A 49 24.48 -3.28 13.28
C ASP A 49 24.16 -3.37 11.78
N LYS A 50 23.20 -4.26 11.48
CA LYS A 50 22.59 -4.37 10.15
C LYS A 50 21.48 -3.33 10.03
N HIS A 51 21.82 -2.18 9.45
CA HIS A 51 20.86 -1.11 9.18
C HIS A 51 19.81 -1.53 8.15
N TYR A 52 18.65 -0.87 8.17
CA TYR A 52 17.60 -1.13 7.21
C TYR A 52 16.93 0.15 6.70
N LEU A 53 16.48 0.08 5.44
CA LEU A 53 15.48 0.97 4.87
C LEU A 53 14.12 0.32 5.00
N GLN A 54 13.14 1.02 5.50
CA GLN A 54 11.76 0.57 5.65
C GLN A 54 10.84 1.33 4.70
N VAL A 55 9.98 0.60 4.00
CA VAL A 55 8.88 1.15 3.21
C VAL A 55 7.56 0.69 3.82
N ASN A 56 6.77 1.64 4.30
CA ASN A 56 5.42 1.41 4.81
C ASN A 56 4.39 1.62 3.68
N LEU A 57 3.77 0.53 3.25
CA LEU A 57 2.78 0.55 2.17
C LEU A 57 1.39 1.01 2.65
N ARG A 58 1.22 1.21 3.97
CA ARG A 58 0.00 1.65 4.69
C ARG A 58 -1.18 0.69 4.63
N ARG A 59 -1.29 -0.08 3.54
CA ARG A 59 -2.23 -1.16 3.29
C ARG A 59 -1.48 -2.37 2.75
N LEU A 60 -2.17 -3.49 2.63
CA LEU A 60 -1.57 -4.69 2.07
C LEU A 60 -1.45 -4.58 0.56
N TYR A 61 -0.38 -5.15 0.02
CA TYR A 61 -0.15 -5.33 -1.39
C TYR A 61 0.30 -6.76 -1.66
N SER A 62 -0.27 -7.38 -2.69
CA SER A 62 0.30 -8.56 -3.32
C SER A 62 1.44 -8.09 -4.22
N LEU A 63 2.66 -8.21 -3.73
CA LEU A 63 3.87 -7.79 -4.42
C LEU A 63 4.39 -8.92 -5.30
N TYR A 64 4.57 -8.63 -6.58
CA TYR A 64 5.11 -9.58 -7.55
C TYR A 64 6.56 -9.26 -7.95
N TYR A 65 6.99 -8.00 -7.79
CA TYR A 65 8.38 -7.62 -7.99
C TYR A 65 8.86 -6.63 -6.95
N VAL A 66 10.14 -6.75 -6.64
CA VAL A 66 10.93 -5.67 -6.06
C VAL A 66 12.01 -5.29 -7.05
N ILE A 67 12.27 -3.99 -7.11
CA ILE A 67 13.21 -3.37 -8.03
C ILE A 67 14.17 -2.56 -7.17
N THR A 68 15.47 -2.80 -7.28
CA THR A 68 16.48 -2.02 -6.57
C THR A 68 17.46 -1.39 -7.55
N TYR A 69 17.93 -0.19 -7.22
CA TYR A 69 18.99 0.54 -7.92
C TYR A 69 20.09 0.89 -6.91
N GLY A 70 21.32 1.08 -7.38
CA GLY A 70 22.36 1.69 -6.57
C GLY A 70 22.21 3.21 -6.49
N ASP A 71 23.24 3.87 -5.98
CA ASP A 71 23.32 5.32 -5.92
C ASP A 71 23.24 5.96 -7.33
N SER A 72 22.64 7.15 -7.41
CA SER A 72 22.45 7.86 -8.68
C SER A 72 23.72 8.59 -9.16
N ILE A 73 24.67 8.86 -8.26
CA ILE A 73 25.81 9.75 -8.50
C ILE A 73 27.13 8.99 -8.42
N SER A 74 27.34 8.27 -7.32
CA SER A 74 28.56 7.54 -7.00
C SER A 74 28.47 6.06 -7.37
N PRO A 75 29.61 5.37 -7.59
CA PRO A 75 29.64 3.94 -7.86
C PRO A 75 29.43 3.12 -6.57
N ALA A 76 28.31 3.35 -5.88
CA ALA A 76 27.93 2.69 -4.63
C ALA A 76 26.61 1.93 -4.78
N TRP A 77 26.56 0.67 -4.33
CA TRP A 77 25.34 -0.14 -4.41
C TRP A 77 25.36 -1.35 -3.48
N VAL A 78 24.17 -1.83 -3.14
CA VAL A 78 23.97 -3.09 -2.42
C VAL A 78 23.91 -4.28 -3.39
N ALA A 79 24.78 -5.27 -3.19
CA ALA A 79 24.91 -6.45 -4.03
C ALA A 79 24.06 -7.63 -3.54
N THR A 80 23.85 -7.76 -2.23
CA THR A 80 22.88 -8.71 -1.64
C THR A 80 22.21 -8.10 -0.43
N TYR A 81 20.95 -8.49 -0.16
CA TYR A 81 20.19 -7.97 0.98
C TYR A 81 19.16 -8.98 1.48
N ASN A 82 18.79 -8.85 2.75
CA ASN A 82 17.59 -9.47 3.30
C ASN A 82 16.40 -8.53 3.08
N LEU A 83 15.33 -9.05 2.48
CA LEU A 83 14.02 -8.41 2.43
C LEU A 83 13.15 -8.98 3.54
N ASN A 84 13.02 -8.22 4.61
CA ASN A 84 12.06 -8.51 5.65
C ASN A 84 10.70 -7.93 5.25
N TYR A 85 9.64 -8.72 5.33
CA TYR A 85 8.28 -8.29 5.00
C TYR A 85 7.28 -8.75 6.05
N THR A 86 6.21 -8.00 6.21
CA THR A 86 5.19 -8.24 7.23
C THR A 86 3.80 -7.85 6.74
N ILE A 87 2.78 -8.48 7.28
CA ILE A 87 1.37 -8.13 7.07
C ILE A 87 0.78 -7.35 8.25
N ASP A 88 1.37 -7.47 9.44
CA ASP A 88 0.83 -7.00 10.72
C ASP A 88 1.75 -6.01 11.47
N LEU A 89 2.96 -5.76 10.96
CA LEU A 89 4.02 -4.94 11.58
C LEU A 89 4.68 -5.57 12.83
N VAL A 90 4.25 -6.75 13.25
CA VAL A 90 4.75 -7.45 14.44
C VAL A 90 5.60 -8.64 14.02
N ASN A 91 5.05 -9.50 13.16
CA ASN A 91 5.69 -10.71 12.68
C ASN A 91 6.33 -10.46 11.31
N TRP A 92 7.65 -10.57 11.27
CA TRP A 92 8.44 -10.34 10.05
C TRP A 92 8.95 -11.66 9.49
N LYS A 93 8.79 -11.84 8.18
CA LYS A 93 9.37 -12.94 7.40
C LYS A 93 10.52 -12.41 6.57
N THR A 94 11.50 -13.25 6.29
CA THR A 94 12.76 -12.84 5.63
C THR A 94 12.96 -13.61 4.33
N LEU A 95 13.35 -12.90 3.27
CA LEU A 95 13.85 -13.48 2.02
C LEU A 95 15.24 -12.92 1.73
N MET A 96 16.21 -13.78 1.42
CA MET A 96 17.52 -13.32 0.94
C MET A 96 17.46 -13.12 -0.58
N LEU A 97 17.77 -11.92 -1.05
CA LEU A 97 17.67 -11.54 -2.45
C LEU A 97 18.99 -11.01 -3.00
N GLN A 98 19.24 -11.29 -4.28
CA GLN A 98 20.35 -10.71 -5.02
C GLN A 98 20.00 -9.26 -5.40
N GLY A 99 20.88 -8.33 -5.09
CA GLY A 99 20.75 -6.91 -5.41
C GLY A 99 21.37 -6.55 -6.74
N ASN A 100 22.01 -5.38 -6.76
CA ASN A 100 22.55 -4.72 -7.93
C ASN A 100 23.94 -5.24 -8.29
N LYS A 101 24.24 -5.24 -9.59
CA LYS A 101 25.58 -5.54 -10.13
C LYS A 101 26.42 -4.28 -10.42
N ASN A 102 25.78 -3.11 -10.39
CA ASN A 102 26.39 -1.78 -10.59
C ASN A 102 25.47 -0.70 -10.01
N ALA A 103 25.98 0.54 -9.90
CA ALA A 103 25.25 1.67 -9.36
C ALA A 103 24.20 2.27 -10.34
N TYR A 104 24.58 2.41 -11.61
CA TYR A 104 23.93 3.36 -12.52
C TYR A 104 22.73 2.78 -13.29
N HIS A 105 22.98 1.91 -14.27
CA HIS A 105 22.05 1.66 -15.38
C HIS A 105 21.19 0.40 -15.23
N TYR A 106 21.52 -0.49 -14.29
CA TYR A 106 20.84 -1.78 -14.21
C TYR A 106 20.09 -1.92 -12.89
N ALA A 107 18.78 -1.67 -12.98
CA ALA A 107 17.81 -2.10 -11.98
C ALA A 107 17.94 -3.61 -11.75
N ALA A 108 17.99 -4.03 -10.48
CA ALA A 108 17.90 -5.43 -10.12
C ALA A 108 16.43 -5.78 -9.88
N TRP A 109 15.87 -6.57 -10.79
CA TRP A 109 14.50 -7.07 -10.69
C TRP A 109 14.49 -8.43 -10.02
N ARG A 110 13.69 -8.58 -8.97
CA ARG A 110 13.47 -9.88 -8.32
C ARG A 110 12.00 -10.21 -8.26
N ASN A 111 11.67 -11.41 -8.75
CA ASN A 111 10.35 -11.99 -8.58
C ASN A 111 10.08 -12.12 -7.08
N LEU A 112 9.00 -11.49 -6.66
CA LEU A 112 8.35 -11.73 -5.38
C LEU A 112 7.02 -12.45 -5.64
N ARG A 113 6.47 -13.06 -4.60
CA ARG A 113 5.08 -13.53 -4.55
C ARG A 113 4.62 -13.46 -3.10
N VAL A 114 4.67 -12.26 -2.53
CA VAL A 114 4.41 -12.05 -1.11
C VAL A 114 3.33 -11.03 -0.90
N LEU A 115 2.57 -11.22 0.17
CA LEU A 115 1.68 -10.20 0.68
C LEU A 115 2.44 -9.39 1.75
N ALA A 116 2.46 -8.07 1.60
CA ALA A 116 3.14 -7.20 2.54
C ALA A 116 2.38 -5.89 2.77
N ARG A 117 2.42 -5.41 4.01
CA ARG A 117 2.02 -4.07 4.45
C ARG A 117 3.24 -3.18 4.69
N ALA A 118 4.39 -3.78 5.00
CA ALA A 118 5.66 -3.08 5.06
C ALA A 118 6.81 -4.00 4.64
N LEU A 119 7.88 -3.36 4.15
CA LEU A 119 9.13 -3.99 3.73
C LEU A 119 10.28 -3.35 4.48
N ARG A 120 11.32 -4.15 4.76
CA ARG A 120 12.61 -3.72 5.29
C ARG A 120 13.71 -4.31 4.42
N PHE A 121 14.52 -3.45 3.82
CA PHE A 121 15.68 -3.79 3.02
C PHE A 121 16.91 -3.70 3.92
N ILE A 122 17.55 -4.83 4.18
CA ILE A 122 18.70 -4.94 5.08
C ILE A 122 19.91 -5.31 4.23
N PRO A 123 20.82 -4.36 3.92
CA PRO A 123 22.03 -4.65 3.15
C PRO A 123 22.86 -5.75 3.82
N LEU A 124 23.38 -6.68 3.02
CA LEU A 124 24.29 -7.75 3.47
C LEU A 124 25.68 -7.57 2.87
N THR A 125 25.76 -7.44 1.54
CA THR A 125 27.00 -7.13 0.83
C THR A 125 26.79 -5.94 -0.10
N TYR A 126 27.83 -5.15 -0.30
CA TYR A 126 27.78 -3.91 -1.07
C TYR A 126 29.15 -3.59 -1.69
N VAL A 127 29.16 -2.66 -2.65
CA VAL A 127 30.37 -2.09 -3.23
C VAL A 127 30.37 -0.59 -2.94
N GLY A 128 31.52 -0.05 -2.49
CA GLY A 128 31.65 1.33 -2.05
C GLY A 128 30.94 1.58 -0.72
N GLN A 129 29.65 1.90 -0.79
CA GLN A 129 28.77 2.19 0.35
C GLN A 129 27.44 1.43 0.17
N PRO A 130 26.78 0.96 1.25
CA PRO A 130 25.46 0.35 1.15
C PRO A 130 24.39 1.41 0.83
N CYS A 131 24.28 1.74 -0.46
CA CYS A 131 23.32 2.69 -1.00
C CYS A 131 22.25 1.97 -1.84
N MET A 132 20.99 2.37 -1.66
CA MET A 132 19.86 1.78 -2.37
C MET A 132 18.82 2.84 -2.74
N ARG A 133 18.29 2.70 -3.96
CA ARG A 133 16.95 3.17 -4.31
C ARG A 133 16.05 1.97 -4.58
N VAL A 134 14.77 2.08 -4.27
CA VAL A 134 13.84 0.95 -4.28
C VAL A 134 12.52 1.31 -4.93
N ASP A 135 11.96 0.33 -5.63
CA ASP A 135 10.56 0.32 -6.04
C ASP A 135 9.98 -1.09 -5.93
N THR A 136 8.67 -1.19 -6.04
CA THR A 136 7.91 -2.43 -6.03
C THR A 136 6.89 -2.41 -7.16
N TRP A 137 6.54 -3.58 -7.63
CA TRP A 137 5.34 -3.74 -8.46
C TRP A 137 4.43 -4.77 -7.83
N GLY A 138 3.20 -4.34 -7.59
CA GLY A 138 2.20 -5.15 -6.94
C GLY A 138 0.82 -4.57 -7.14
N LEU A 139 -0.16 -5.32 -6.65
CA LEU A 139 -1.54 -4.90 -6.64
C LEU A 139 -2.01 -4.90 -5.19
N SER A 140 -2.63 -3.80 -4.76
CA SER A 140 -3.41 -3.81 -3.52
C SER A 140 -4.50 -4.87 -3.71
N PRO A 141 -4.74 -5.77 -2.73
CA PRO A 141 -5.89 -6.64 -2.77
C PRO A 141 -7.12 -5.78 -3.01
N SER A 142 -7.74 -5.96 -4.16
CA SER A 142 -9.07 -5.43 -4.37
C SER A 142 -9.94 -6.12 -3.32
N GLY A 143 -10.61 -5.33 -2.48
CA GLY A 143 -11.83 -5.85 -1.88
C GLY A 143 -12.76 -6.32 -3.02
N PRO A 144 -13.77 -7.15 -2.74
CA PRO A 144 -14.81 -7.40 -3.73
C PRO A 144 -15.26 -6.05 -4.31
N SER A 145 -15.50 -5.97 -5.62
CA SER A 145 -16.29 -4.86 -6.15
C SER A 145 -17.66 -4.94 -5.50
N VAL A 146 -18.03 -3.89 -4.78
CA VAL A 146 -19.21 -3.87 -3.92
C VAL A 146 -20.28 -3.04 -4.62
N ASN A 147 -21.29 -3.68 -5.19
CA ASN A 147 -22.43 -3.02 -5.81
C ASN A 147 -23.32 -2.41 -4.72
N ILE A 148 -23.08 -1.14 -4.37
CA ILE A 148 -23.88 -0.41 -3.38
C ILE A 148 -25.27 -0.10 -3.98
N ARG A 149 -26.31 -0.68 -3.39
CA ARG A 149 -27.73 -0.42 -3.65
C ARG A 149 -28.32 0.40 -2.50
N THR A 150 -29.09 1.42 -2.84
CA THR A 150 -29.79 2.26 -1.87
C THR A 150 -31.28 2.16 -2.08
N THR A 151 -32.03 1.81 -1.04
CA THR A 151 -33.45 1.47 -1.18
C THR A 151 -34.40 2.28 -0.29
N SER A 152 -33.91 3.07 0.67
CA SER A 152 -34.77 3.94 1.48
C SER A 152 -34.05 5.21 1.93
N ARG A 153 -34.75 6.34 1.75
CA ARG A 153 -34.34 7.70 2.11
C ARG A 153 -35.36 8.20 3.14
N SER A 154 -34.88 8.71 4.26
CA SER A 154 -35.62 9.62 5.12
C SER A 154 -34.72 10.81 5.45
N ALA A 155 -35.32 11.95 5.82
CA ALA A 155 -34.61 13.19 6.10
C ALA A 155 -33.42 13.01 7.07
N SER A 156 -33.43 11.96 7.90
CA SER A 156 -32.37 11.64 8.85
C SER A 156 -31.77 10.24 8.73
N SER A 157 -32.16 9.44 7.73
CA SER A 157 -31.65 8.09 7.58
C SER A 157 -31.49 7.62 6.14
N LEU A 158 -30.46 6.80 5.90
CA LEU A 158 -30.19 6.17 4.62
C LEU A 158 -29.95 4.68 4.82
N PHE A 159 -30.68 3.86 4.08
CA PHE A 159 -30.44 2.42 4.05
C PHE A 159 -29.55 2.04 2.85
N PHE A 160 -28.45 1.36 3.16
CA PHE A 160 -27.52 0.80 2.19
C PHE A 160 -27.56 -0.71 2.26
N ALA A 161 -27.68 -1.35 1.11
CA ALA A 161 -27.36 -2.75 0.93
C ALA A 161 -26.29 -2.87 -0.13
N TRP A 162 -25.49 -3.93 -0.08
CA TRP A 162 -24.47 -4.11 -1.09
C TRP A 162 -24.21 -5.56 -1.41
N ASP A 163 -23.86 -5.83 -2.66
CA ASP A 163 -23.54 -7.18 -3.10
C ASP A 163 -22.15 -7.27 -3.71
N VAL A 164 -21.57 -8.46 -3.65
CA VAL A 164 -20.29 -8.76 -4.29
C VAL A 164 -20.56 -8.97 -5.78
N ASP A 165 -19.90 -8.19 -6.63
CA ASP A 165 -19.92 -8.45 -8.05
C ASP A 165 -19.10 -9.71 -8.36
N HIS A 166 -19.83 -10.80 -8.59
CA HIS A 166 -19.27 -12.12 -8.86
C HIS A 166 -18.42 -12.17 -10.15
N SER A 167 -18.57 -11.20 -11.06
CA SER A 167 -17.77 -11.11 -12.29
C SER A 167 -16.31 -10.68 -12.06
N GLN A 168 -15.99 -10.14 -10.87
CA GLN A 168 -14.63 -9.70 -10.50
C GLN A 168 -14.00 -10.55 -9.37
N THR A 169 -14.61 -11.69 -9.03
CA THR A 169 -14.10 -12.64 -8.02
C THR A 169 -12.69 -13.14 -8.32
N THR A 170 -12.24 -13.10 -9.58
CA THR A 170 -10.85 -13.42 -9.99
C THR A 170 -9.80 -12.39 -9.51
N LYS A 171 -10.23 -11.19 -9.08
CA LYS A 171 -9.35 -10.16 -8.46
C LYS A 171 -9.33 -10.25 -6.93
N GLN A 172 -10.10 -11.18 -6.36
CA GLN A 172 -10.31 -11.31 -4.93
C GLN A 172 -9.19 -12.16 -4.32
N HIS A 173 -8.22 -11.50 -3.66
CA HIS A 173 -7.15 -12.20 -2.96
C HIS A 173 -7.57 -12.49 -1.51
N GLY A 174 -8.22 -13.65 -1.28
CA GLY A 174 -8.55 -14.18 0.06
C GLY A 174 -10.04 -14.22 0.41
N VAL A 175 -10.37 -14.87 1.54
CA VAL A 175 -11.75 -15.04 2.07
C VAL A 175 -12.18 -13.80 2.86
N ILE A 176 -13.34 -13.20 2.51
CA ILE A 176 -13.93 -12.07 3.26
C ILE A 176 -14.40 -12.54 4.64
N ILE A 177 -14.04 -11.78 5.68
CA ILE A 177 -14.44 -12.03 7.06
C ILE A 177 -15.42 -10.95 7.58
N SER A 178 -15.32 -9.72 7.09
CA SER A 178 -16.21 -8.63 7.50
C SER A 178 -16.17 -7.48 6.49
N TYR A 179 -17.17 -6.61 6.55
CA TYR A 179 -17.24 -5.36 5.82
C TYR A 179 -17.09 -4.19 6.77
N THR A 180 -16.47 -3.14 6.29
CA THR A 180 -16.43 -1.82 6.93
C THR A 180 -17.14 -0.85 6.01
N ALA A 181 -18.30 -0.35 6.43
CA ALA A 181 -19.01 0.71 5.74
C ALA A 181 -18.65 2.07 6.37
N CYS A 182 -18.54 3.10 5.54
CA CYS A 182 -18.17 4.46 5.93
C CYS A 182 -19.05 5.45 5.19
N VAL A 183 -19.53 6.48 5.90
CA VAL A 183 -20.18 7.65 5.30
C VAL A 183 -19.30 8.88 5.48
N SER A 184 -19.13 9.64 4.41
CA SER A 184 -18.42 10.93 4.37
C SER A 184 -19.25 12.00 3.67
N ARG A 185 -18.96 13.27 3.96
CA ARG A 185 -19.59 14.42 3.27
C ARG A 185 -18.94 14.75 1.92
N SER A 186 -17.78 14.15 1.64
CA SER A 186 -17.08 14.24 0.36
C SER A 186 -16.56 12.87 -0.05
N GLU A 187 -16.35 12.66 -1.35
CA GLU A 187 -16.00 11.37 -1.96
C GLU A 187 -14.76 10.72 -1.35
N ASN A 188 -13.73 11.54 -1.09
CA ASN A 188 -12.47 11.10 -0.47
C ASN A 188 -12.26 11.65 0.95
N GLY A 189 -13.30 12.25 1.55
CA GLY A 189 -13.21 12.88 2.87
C GLY A 189 -13.07 11.91 4.04
N PRO A 190 -12.87 12.44 5.26
CA PRO A 190 -12.91 11.61 6.47
C PRO A 190 -14.30 11.02 6.67
N CYS A 191 -14.34 9.76 7.14
CA CYS A 191 -15.57 9.11 7.56
C CYS A 191 -16.04 9.75 8.87
N PHE A 192 -17.24 10.33 8.90
CA PHE A 192 -17.81 10.81 10.17
C PHE A 192 -18.60 9.71 10.89
N GLN A 193 -19.07 8.70 10.14
CA GLN A 193 -19.67 7.50 10.71
C GLN A 193 -19.10 6.26 10.01
N LYS A 194 -18.80 5.24 10.81
CA LYS A 194 -18.18 3.98 10.37
C LYS A 194 -18.86 2.82 11.07
N PHE A 195 -19.12 1.74 10.35
CA PHE A 195 -19.75 0.54 10.88
C PHE A 195 -19.06 -0.70 10.36
N ILE A 196 -18.81 -1.67 11.24
CA ILE A 196 -18.20 -2.96 10.89
C ILE A 196 -19.29 -4.01 11.03
N THR A 197 -19.49 -4.81 9.99
CA THR A 197 -20.55 -5.83 9.96
C THR A 197 -20.15 -7.02 9.11
N SER A 198 -20.63 -8.21 9.46
CA SER A 198 -20.60 -9.39 8.59
C SER A 198 -21.76 -9.38 7.58
N GLU A 199 -22.79 -8.57 7.85
CA GLU A 199 -23.95 -8.43 6.97
C GLU A 199 -23.65 -7.53 5.77
N ARG A 200 -24.48 -7.65 4.74
CA ARG A 200 -24.40 -6.89 3.48
C ARG A 200 -25.35 -5.68 3.46
N LYS A 201 -25.65 -5.14 4.63
CA LYS A 201 -26.61 -4.03 4.81
C LYS A 201 -26.25 -3.16 6.00
N TRP A 202 -26.66 -1.89 5.94
CA TRP A 202 -26.52 -0.93 7.02
C TRP A 202 -27.57 0.18 6.93
N LEU A 203 -28.21 0.48 8.07
CA LEU A 203 -29.07 1.65 8.24
C LEU A 203 -28.27 2.76 8.94
N VAL A 204 -27.98 3.83 8.20
CA VAL A 204 -27.33 5.04 8.71
C VAL A 204 -28.40 5.96 9.26
N ARG A 205 -28.19 6.48 10.48
CA ARG A 205 -29.12 7.38 11.17
C ARG A 205 -28.41 8.67 11.56
N ASN A 206 -29.18 9.68 11.97
CA ASN A 206 -28.69 11.00 12.38
C ASN A 206 -28.02 11.77 11.23
N LEU A 207 -28.61 11.68 10.04
CA LEU A 207 -28.22 12.47 8.88
C LEU A 207 -28.99 13.79 8.82
N ASN A 208 -28.46 14.74 8.06
CA ASN A 208 -29.14 15.99 7.78
C ASN A 208 -29.99 15.83 6.52
N ALA A 209 -31.16 16.47 6.53
CA ALA A 209 -32.03 16.58 5.36
C ALA A 209 -31.30 17.27 4.20
N SER A 210 -31.68 16.93 2.97
CA SER A 210 -31.18 17.57 1.74
C SER A 210 -29.65 17.67 1.62
N THR A 211 -28.92 16.72 2.19
CA THR A 211 -27.45 16.71 2.23
C THR A 211 -26.89 15.56 1.41
N LYS A 212 -25.87 15.86 0.59
CA LYS A 212 -25.15 14.84 -0.19
C LYS A 212 -24.15 14.11 0.70
N TYR A 213 -24.23 12.78 0.67
CA TYR A 213 -23.28 11.90 1.36
C TYR A 213 -22.62 10.95 0.37
N TYR A 214 -21.43 10.48 0.74
CA TYR A 214 -20.68 9.48 -0.02
C TYR A 214 -20.50 8.26 0.87
N VAL A 215 -20.87 7.09 0.35
CA VAL A 215 -20.71 5.83 1.08
C VAL A 215 -19.62 5.01 0.45
N ARG A 216 -18.71 4.52 1.30
CA ARG A 216 -17.61 3.64 0.96
C ARG A 216 -17.70 2.35 1.73
N VAL A 217 -17.57 1.22 1.04
CA VAL A 217 -17.52 -0.10 1.68
C VAL A 217 -16.18 -0.74 1.39
N PHE A 218 -15.53 -1.25 2.43
CA PHE A 218 -14.27 -1.99 2.39
C PHE A 218 -14.57 -3.41 2.85
N ALA A 219 -14.10 -4.43 2.12
CA ALA A 219 -14.05 -5.76 2.73
C ALA A 219 -12.72 -5.96 3.46
N SER A 220 -12.82 -6.58 4.63
CA SER A 220 -11.71 -7.15 5.35
C SER A 220 -11.70 -8.65 5.06
N THR A 221 -10.55 -9.17 4.65
CA THR A 221 -10.35 -10.60 4.48
C THR A 221 -9.52 -11.14 5.65
N LYS A 222 -9.45 -12.47 5.81
CA LYS A 222 -8.49 -13.15 6.73
C LYS A 222 -7.03 -12.71 6.50
N VAL A 223 -6.80 -12.06 5.36
CA VAL A 223 -5.52 -11.65 4.81
C VAL A 223 -5.30 -10.13 4.99
N GLY A 224 -6.36 -9.32 5.16
CA GLY A 224 -6.42 -7.93 5.67
C GLY A 224 -7.37 -6.97 4.90
N HIS A 225 -7.23 -5.64 5.02
CA HIS A 225 -8.19 -4.67 4.41
C HIS A 225 -7.95 -4.46 2.90
N GLY A 226 -9.00 -4.63 2.07
CA GLY A 226 -8.95 -4.41 0.61
C GLY A 226 -9.33 -3.00 0.15
N ASN A 227 -9.26 -2.74 -1.17
CA ASN A 227 -9.75 -1.51 -1.81
C ASN A 227 -11.26 -1.28 -1.57
N SER A 228 -11.70 -0.02 -1.60
CA SER A 228 -13.12 0.40 -1.46
C SER A 228 -13.75 0.81 -2.77
N ASP A 229 -15.04 0.54 -2.89
CA ASP A 229 -15.94 1.19 -3.85
C ASP A 229 -16.67 2.37 -3.17
N SER A 230 -16.99 3.43 -3.92
CA SER A 230 -17.63 4.65 -3.42
C SER A 230 -18.83 5.08 -4.27
N ARG A 231 -19.98 5.33 -3.64
CA ARG A 231 -21.17 5.86 -4.33
C ARG A 231 -21.71 7.10 -3.62
N GLY A 232 -21.94 8.17 -4.38
CA GLY A 232 -22.59 9.39 -3.89
C GLY A 232 -24.12 9.25 -3.87
N VAL A 233 -24.75 9.60 -2.75
CA VAL A 233 -26.19 9.46 -2.49
C VAL A 233 -26.68 10.68 -1.71
N PHE A 234 -27.87 11.17 -2.03
CA PHE A 234 -28.48 12.32 -1.35
C PHE A 234 -29.52 11.85 -0.32
N THR A 235 -29.61 12.48 0.85
CA THR A 235 -30.83 12.42 1.66
C THR A 235 -31.98 13.13 0.93
N ASP A 236 -33.21 12.72 1.20
CA ASP A 236 -34.43 13.42 0.82
C ASP A 236 -34.66 14.66 1.69
N GLU A 237 -35.70 15.42 1.35
CA GLU A 237 -36.14 16.64 2.03
C GLU A 237 -36.80 16.34 3.39
#